data_AF-A0A060Z151-F1
#
_entry.id   AF-A0A060Z151-F1
#
_cell.length_a   1.000
_cell.length_b   1.000
_cell.length_c   1.000
_cell.angle_alpha   90.00
_cell.angle_beta   90.00
_cell.angle_gamma   90.00
#
_symmetry.space_group_name_H-M   'P 1'
#
loop_
_entity.id
_entity.type
_entity.pdbx_description
1 polymer ?
#
loop_
_entity_poly.entity_id
_entity_poly.type
_entity_poly.pdbx_seq_one_letter_code
_entity_poly.pdbx_strand_id
1 'polypeptide(L)' 'MRRPAGWCVTDIFNQSLSQSAVPTCFKRATIVPVPKKAKVTELNDYRPVALTSVIMKCFER' A
#
# COMPACT_ATOMS: atom_id res chain seq x y z
N MET A 1 -27.81 1.77 13.49
CA MET A 1 -27.48 2.70 12.39
C MET A 1 -26.13 2.30 11.81
N ARG A 2 -26.08 1.66 10.62
CA ARG A 2 -24.81 1.25 9.98
C ARG A 2 -24.24 2.45 9.24
N ARG A 3 -23.03 2.89 9.60
CA ARG A 3 -22.34 3.99 8.91
C ARG A 3 -21.89 3.54 7.51
N PRO A 4 -21.92 4.41 6.49
CA PRO A 4 -21.41 4.08 5.15
C PRO A 4 -19.93 3.70 5.19
N ALA A 5 -19.53 2.69 4.41
CA ALA A 5 -18.14 2.20 4.39
C ALA A 5 -17.10 3.30 4.06
N GLY A 6 -17.47 4.31 3.28
CA GLY A 6 -16.60 5.43 2.94
C GLY A 6 -16.18 6.29 4.15
N TRP A 7 -16.96 6.32 5.22
CA TRP A 7 -16.64 7.13 6.40
C TRP A 7 -15.54 6.49 7.26
N CYS A 8 -15.44 5.16 7.23
CA CYS A 8 -14.46 4.43 8.05
C CYS A 8 -13.02 4.72 7.60
N VAL A 9 -12.76 4.80 6.29
CA VAL A 9 -11.42 5.08 5.78
C VAL A 9 -11.00 6.51 6.10
N THR A 10 -11.91 7.47 5.92
CA THR A 10 -11.68 8.88 6.26
C THR A 10 -11.39 9.08 7.75
N ASP A 11 -12.16 8.42 8.62
CA ASP A 11 -11.95 8.50 10.08
C ASP A 11 -10.55 7.97 10.46
N ILE A 12 -10.16 6.81 9.93
CA ILE A 12 -8.84 6.21 10.19
C ILE A 12 -7.71 7.10 9.64
N PHE A 13 -7.88 7.68 8.44
CA PHE A 13 -6.89 8.57 7.84
C PHE A 13 -6.70 9.84 8.65
N ASN A 14 -7.79 10.51 9.02
CA ASN A 14 -7.76 11.72 9.84
C ASN A 14 -7.17 11.46 11.23
N GLN A 15 -7.51 10.33 11.84
CA GLN A 15 -6.91 9.91 13.10
C GLN A 15 -5.39 9.67 12.95
N SER A 16 -4.96 9.05 11.85
CA SER A 16 -3.54 8.81 11.57
C SER A 16 -2.76 10.11 11.40
N LEU A 17 -3.34 11.12 10.74
CA LEU A 17 -2.78 12.47 10.63
C LEU A 17 -2.67 13.15 12.00
N SER A 18 -3.76 13.15 12.78
CA SER A 18 -3.79 13.80 14.10
C SER A 18 -2.81 13.17 15.09
N GLN A 19 -2.64 11.85 15.04
CA GLN A 19 -1.76 11.11 15.97
C GLN A 19 -0.34 10.95 15.42
N SER A 20 -0.08 11.38 14.18
CA SER A 20 1.18 11.08 13.45
C SER A 20 1.54 9.59 13.48
N ALA A 21 0.52 8.73 13.50
CA ALA A 21 0.65 7.29 13.70
C ALA A 21 -0.18 6.54 12.66
N VAL A 22 0.48 5.82 11.77
CA VAL A 22 -0.18 5.02 10.73
C VAL A 22 -0.36 3.57 11.20
N PRO A 23 -1.56 2.97 11.07
CA PRO A 23 -1.79 1.55 11.32
C PRO A 23 -0.81 0.65 10.59
N THR A 24 -0.38 -0.43 11.24
CA THR A 24 0.60 -1.38 10.69
C THR A 24 0.14 -2.02 9.38
N CYS A 25 -1.16 -2.23 9.20
CA CYS A 25 -1.72 -2.79 7.97
C CYS A 25 -1.46 -1.90 6.74
N PHE A 26 -1.39 -0.58 6.89
CA PHE A 26 -1.10 0.31 5.77
C PHE A 26 0.39 0.35 5.44
N LYS A 27 1.26 0.09 6.41
CA LYS A 27 2.73 0.02 6.24
C LYS A 27 3.19 -1.22 5.46
N ARG A 28 2.29 -2.17 5.21
CA ARG A 28 2.62 -3.39 4.45
C ARG A 28 2.58 -3.10 2.95
N ALA A 29 3.58 -3.62 2.24
CA ALA A 29 3.61 -3.67 0.79
C ALA A 29 3.38 -5.09 0.28
N THR A 30 2.73 -5.23 -0.86
CA THR A 30 2.67 -6.50 -1.61
C THR A 30 3.71 -6.45 -2.71
N ILE A 31 4.65 -7.40 -2.72
CA ILE A 31 5.68 -7.48 -3.75
C ILE A 31 5.17 -8.31 -4.92
N VAL A 32 5.07 -7.70 -6.09
CA VAL A 32 4.65 -8.35 -7.34
C VAL A 32 5.85 -8.46 -8.28
N PRO A 33 6.27 -9.68 -8.67
CA PRO A 33 7.34 -9.85 -9.65
C PRO A 33 6.81 -9.59 -11.06
N VAL A 34 7.39 -8.61 -11.75
CA VAL A 34 7.03 -8.26 -13.14
C VAL A 34 8.13 -8.75 -14.10
N PRO A 35 7.82 -9.58 -15.12
CA PRO A 35 8.80 -10.01 -16.12
C PRO A 35 9.46 -8.83 -16.86
N LYS A 36 10.78 -8.82 -16.99
CA LYS A 36 11.55 -7.89 -17.82
C LYS A 36 11.44 -8.21 -19.31
N LYS A 37 11.28 -9.50 -19.63
CA LYS A 37 11.33 -10.07 -20.98
C LYS A 37 10.26 -11.16 -21.11
N ALA A 38 9.80 -11.43 -22.33
CA ALA A 38 8.70 -12.36 -22.59
C ALA A 38 8.98 -13.80 -22.12
N LYS A 39 10.26 -14.23 -22.18
CA LYS A 39 10.68 -15.56 -21.74
C LYS A 39 11.57 -15.44 -20.52
N VAL A 40 10.99 -15.73 -19.35
CA VAL A 40 11.71 -15.74 -18.07
C VAL A 40 12.52 -17.04 -17.98
N THR A 41 13.82 -16.91 -17.74
CA THR A 41 14.74 -18.05 -17.61
C THR A 41 15.35 -18.15 -16.21
N GLU A 42 15.47 -17.03 -15.51
CA GLU A 42 16.03 -16.96 -14.16
C GLU A 42 15.29 -15.92 -13.31
N LEU A 43 15.41 -15.98 -11.99
CA LEU A 43 14.74 -15.03 -11.09
C LEU A 43 15.16 -13.57 -11.32
N ASN A 44 16.37 -13.34 -11.81
CA ASN A 44 16.89 -12.01 -12.16
C ASN A 44 16.14 -11.36 -13.33
N ASP A 45 15.34 -12.14 -14.08
CA ASP A 45 14.47 -11.61 -15.14
C ASP A 45 13.21 -10.93 -14.61
N TYR A 46 12.95 -10.96 -13.30
CA TYR A 46 11.87 -10.19 -12.69
C TYR A 46 12.36 -8.84 -12.15
N ARG A 47 11.50 -7.83 -12.24
CA ARG A 47 11.59 -6.61 -11.43
C ARG A 47 10.58 -6.74 -10.29
N PRO A 48 11.02 -6.69 -9.02
CA PRO A 48 10.07 -6.61 -7.92
C PRO A 48 9.42 -5.22 -7.93
N VAL A 49 8.08 -5.17 -7.91
CA VAL A 49 7.31 -3.94 -7.76
C VAL A 49 6.58 -4.00 -6.42
N ALA A 50 6.81 -2.99 -5.58
CA ALA A 50 6.11 -2.86 -4.30
C ALA A 50 4.77 -2.13 -4.50
N LEU A 51 3.67 -2.82 -4.24
CA LEU A 51 2.34 -2.22 -4.16
C LEU A 51 2.09 -1.77 -2.71
N THR A 52 2.25 -0.47 -2.46
CA THR A 52 1.97 0.16 -1.17
C THR A 52 0.54 0.70 -1.13
N SER A 53 -0.05 0.79 0.07
CA SER A 53 -1.33 1.47 0.27
C SER A 53 -1.23 2.93 -0.17
N VAL A 54 -2.23 3.44 -0.90
CA VAL A 54 -2.30 4.86 -1.30
C VAL A 54 -2.21 5.78 -0.09
N ILE A 55 -2.80 5.36 1.04
CA ILE A 55 -2.71 6.09 2.30
C ILE A 55 -1.24 6.29 2.71
N MET A 56 -0.42 5.23 2.67
CA MET A 56 1.00 5.35 3.02
C MET A 56 1.79 6.23 2.05
N LYS A 57 1.46 6.21 0.76
CA LYS A 57 2.09 7.13 -0.20
C LYS A 57 1.87 8.60 0.16
N CYS A 58 0.69 8.94 0.69
CA CYS A 58 0.42 10.30 1.16
C CYS A 58 1.27 10.71 2.37
N PHE A 59 1.89 9.75 3.09
CA PHE A 59 2.80 9.99 4.21
C PHE A 59 4.30 9.91 3.81
N GLU A 60 4.62 9.67 2.53
CA GLU A 60 6.00 9.72 2.04
C GLU A 60 6.47 11.20 1.98
N ARG A 61 7.75 11.46 2.30
CA ARG A 61 8.37 12.79 2.25
C ARG A 61 9.13 12.99 0.95
#